data_AF-A0A345E7H9-F1
#
_entry.id   AF-A0A345E7H9-F1
#
_cell.length_a   1.000
_cell.length_b   1.000
_cell.length_c   1.000
_cell.angle_alpha   90.00
_cell.angle_beta   90.00
_cell.angle_gamma   90.00
#
_symmetry.space_group_name_H-M   'P 1'
#
loop_
_entity.id
_entity.type
_entity.pdbx_description
1 polymer ?
#
loop_
_entity_poly.entity_id
_entity_poly.type
_entity_poly.pdbx_seq_one_letter_code
_entity_poly.pdbx_strand_id
1 'polypeptide(L)'
;MRRNTVILGALIVTVLLPMWYVALHGEPPSEEVAIDESVTDLRPLDGFVDTPNKLSPSQVGVVVWVALFGLVGVLTAVHRFMNAAVSDTGRTVELFRDNDVPVLGAVVNMAEYVCDCCGEPNDLFEAAGPELDAPVLAELPFSRELQGTPEPGDVPDPVADLGERTLDTLDGAGTVDAPDDAVDIRGLQPEKRKARVRERFEALDSGQEFVLISDRDPTPVGSFLSRLAETPRSAFDVEVRRATPDAWVLETTKP
;
A
#
# COMPACT_ATOMS: atom_id res chain seq x y z
N MET A 1 -16.53 9.76 -16.46
CA MET A 1 -15.43 9.44 -17.40
C MET A 1 -14.87 10.75 -17.96
N ARG A 2 -13.54 10.94 -17.98
CA ARG A 2 -12.92 12.17 -18.47
C ARG A 2 -13.21 12.33 -19.98
N ARG A 3 -13.53 13.55 -20.45
CA ARG A 3 -13.88 13.86 -21.86
C ARG A 3 -12.91 13.23 -22.88
N ASN A 4 -11.62 13.18 -22.52
CA ASN A 4 -10.56 12.60 -23.35
C ASN A 4 -10.71 11.07 -23.55
N THR A 5 -11.19 10.35 -22.53
CA THR A 5 -11.42 8.89 -22.63
C THR A 5 -12.51 8.56 -23.64
N VAL A 6 -13.56 9.38 -23.70
CA VAL A 6 -14.67 9.21 -24.66
C VAL A 6 -14.19 9.49 -26.08
N ILE A 7 -13.41 10.56 -26.27
CA ILE A 7 -12.84 10.91 -27.58
C ILE A 7 -11.90 9.81 -28.09
N LEU A 8 -11.01 9.31 -27.22
CA LEU A 8 -10.08 8.24 -27.57
C LEU A 8 -10.82 6.94 -27.94
N GLY A 9 -11.84 6.56 -27.15
CA GLY A 9 -12.67 5.39 -27.44
C GLY A 9 -13.39 5.50 -28.78
N ALA A 10 -13.96 6.67 -29.11
CA ALA A 10 -14.59 6.91 -30.40
C ALA A 10 -13.61 6.77 -31.56
N LEU A 11 -12.39 7.33 -31.42
CA LEU A 11 -11.33 7.26 -32.42
C LEU A 11 -10.88 5.81 -32.69
N ILE A 12 -10.68 5.03 -31.63
CA ILE A 12 -10.33 3.60 -31.72
C ILE A 12 -11.43 2.83 -32.46
N VAL A 13 -12.70 3.05 -32.11
CA VAL A 13 -13.82 2.39 -32.77
C VAL A 13 -13.89 2.76 -34.25
N THR A 14 -13.78 4.04 -34.60
CA THR A 14 -13.82 4.50 -36.00
C THR A 14 -12.72 3.86 -36.87
N VAL A 15 -11.52 3.66 -36.32
CA VAL A 15 -10.40 3.03 -37.06
C VAL A 15 -10.55 1.51 -37.16
N LEU A 16 -10.98 0.85 -36.08
CA LEU A 16 -11.02 -0.62 -36.05
C LEU A 16 -12.26 -1.20 -36.73
N LEU A 17 -13.41 -0.54 -36.63
CA LEU A 17 -14.69 -1.08 -37.08
C LEU A 17 -14.72 -1.47 -38.58
N PRO A 18 -14.15 -0.69 -39.53
CA PRO A 18 -14.10 -1.08 -40.93
C PRO A 18 -13.29 -2.36 -41.19
N MET A 19 -12.15 -2.51 -40.53
CA MET A 19 -11.28 -3.69 -40.67
C MET A 19 -11.96 -4.94 -40.09
N TRP A 20 -12.59 -4.82 -38.92
CA TRP A 20 -13.35 -5.92 -38.31
C TRP A 20 -14.60 -6.29 -39.13
N TYR A 21 -15.26 -5.31 -39.73
CA TYR A 21 -16.38 -5.54 -40.65
C TYR A 21 -15.93 -6.38 -41.86
N VAL A 22 -14.82 -6.02 -42.50
CA VAL A 22 -14.26 -6.79 -43.63
C VAL A 22 -13.82 -8.18 -43.19
N ALA A 23 -13.17 -8.32 -42.03
CA ALA A 23 -12.74 -9.62 -41.52
C ALA A 23 -13.92 -10.58 -41.23
N LEU A 24 -15.05 -10.07 -40.75
CA LEU A 24 -16.26 -10.86 -40.49
C LEU A 24 -16.99 -11.30 -41.77
N HIS A 25 -16.90 -10.52 -42.84
CA HIS A 25 -17.59 -10.83 -44.10
C HIS A 25 -16.75 -11.65 -45.09
N GLY A 26 -15.44 -11.76 -44.84
CA GLY A 26 -14.51 -12.55 -45.66
C GLY A 26 -14.21 -11.89 -47.02
N GLU A 27 -13.12 -12.31 -47.64
CA GLU A 27 -12.85 -12.01 -49.05
C GLU A 27 -13.53 -13.06 -49.94
N PRO A 28 -14.00 -12.69 -51.15
CA PRO A 28 -14.52 -13.67 -52.09
C PRO A 28 -13.45 -14.72 -52.40
N PRO A 29 -13.80 -16.01 -52.49
CA PRO A 29 -12.83 -17.08 -52.68
C PRO A 29 -12.05 -16.83 -53.98
N SER A 30 -10.74 -16.59 -53.85
CA SER A 30 -9.84 -16.64 -54.99
C SER A 30 -9.63 -18.12 -55.35
N GLU A 31 -9.81 -18.48 -56.62
CA GLU A 31 -9.52 -19.81 -57.13
C GLU A 31 -8.09 -20.23 -56.69
N GLU A 32 -8.00 -21.36 -55.97
CA GLU A 32 -6.71 -21.90 -55.56
C GLU A 32 -6.03 -22.47 -56.82
N VAL A 33 -4.86 -21.93 -57.14
CA VAL A 33 -4.07 -22.42 -58.27
C VAL A 33 -3.49 -23.77 -57.88
N ALA A 34 -4.20 -24.85 -58.22
CA ALA A 34 -3.73 -26.21 -58.07
C ALA A 34 -2.88 -26.63 -59.27
N ILE A 35 -1.86 -27.46 -59.03
CA ILE A 35 -1.14 -28.14 -60.10
C ILE A 35 -2.08 -29.20 -60.69
N ASP A 36 -2.08 -29.33 -62.01
CA ASP A 36 -2.86 -30.36 -62.71
C ASP A 36 -2.43 -31.75 -62.23
N GLU A 37 -3.29 -32.37 -61.40
CA GLU A 37 -3.06 -33.68 -60.78
C GLU A 37 -2.98 -34.82 -61.82
N SER A 38 -3.28 -34.55 -63.09
CA SER A 38 -3.07 -35.53 -64.17
C SER A 38 -1.59 -35.74 -64.53
N VAL A 39 -0.70 -34.84 -64.11
CA VAL A 39 0.75 -34.87 -64.44
C VAL A 39 1.61 -35.22 -63.23
N THR A 40 1.12 -35.03 -62.00
CA THR A 40 1.92 -35.17 -60.78
C THR A 40 1.04 -35.29 -59.53
N ASP A 41 1.36 -36.25 -58.66
CA ASP A 41 0.69 -36.48 -57.36
C ASP A 41 1.23 -35.59 -56.21
N LEU A 42 2.12 -34.65 -56.49
CA LEU A 42 2.68 -33.75 -55.47
C LEU A 42 1.60 -32.77 -54.99
N ARG A 43 1.38 -32.74 -53.67
CA ARG A 43 0.50 -31.79 -52.99
C ARG A 43 1.30 -30.88 -52.07
N PRO A 44 1.82 -29.75 -52.57
CA PRO A 44 2.75 -28.90 -51.82
C PRO A 44 2.11 -28.22 -50.58
N LEU A 45 0.77 -28.16 -50.54
CA LEU A 45 0.00 -27.47 -49.51
C LEU A 45 -0.71 -28.44 -48.53
N ASP A 46 -0.59 -29.75 -48.70
CA ASP A 46 -1.14 -30.72 -47.75
C ASP A 46 -0.16 -30.90 -46.57
N GLY A 47 -0.52 -30.31 -45.43
CA GLY A 47 0.16 -30.52 -44.14
C GLY A 47 -0.53 -31.61 -43.32
N PHE A 48 0.12 -32.10 -42.27
CA PHE A 48 -0.48 -33.07 -41.32
C PHE A 48 -1.68 -32.50 -40.53
N VAL A 49 -1.88 -31.17 -40.58
CA VAL A 49 -2.94 -30.42 -39.91
C VAL A 49 -3.52 -29.44 -40.91
N ASP A 50 -4.85 -29.35 -40.98
CA ASP A 50 -5.57 -28.39 -41.81
C ASP A 50 -5.34 -26.96 -41.29
N THR A 51 -4.27 -26.32 -41.74
CA THR A 51 -4.01 -24.91 -41.50
C THR A 51 -4.49 -24.08 -42.69
N PRO A 52 -5.08 -22.89 -42.47
CA PRO A 52 -5.46 -22.02 -43.57
C PRO A 52 -4.23 -21.64 -44.41
N ASN A 53 -4.25 -21.99 -45.69
CA ASN A 53 -3.14 -21.76 -46.62
C ASN A 53 -3.03 -20.31 -47.09
N LYS A 54 -4.05 -19.50 -46.83
CA LYS A 54 -4.08 -18.06 -47.08
C LYS A 54 -4.76 -17.37 -45.90
N LEU A 55 -4.14 -16.31 -45.40
CA LEU A 55 -4.76 -15.35 -44.51
C LEU A 55 -4.91 -14.04 -45.26
N SER A 56 -6.13 -13.49 -45.30
CA SER A 56 -6.34 -12.17 -45.87
C SER A 56 -5.62 -11.10 -45.03
N PRO A 57 -5.20 -9.98 -45.63
CA PRO A 57 -4.64 -8.85 -44.87
C PRO A 57 -5.56 -8.39 -43.71
N SER A 58 -6.89 -8.50 -43.90
CA SER A 58 -7.89 -8.19 -42.87
C SER A 58 -7.89 -9.20 -41.71
N GLN A 59 -7.67 -10.50 -41.97
CA GLN A 59 -7.57 -11.54 -40.95
C GLN A 59 -6.28 -11.39 -40.12
N VAL A 60 -5.15 -11.12 -40.78
CA VAL A 60 -3.89 -10.84 -40.08
C VAL A 60 -4.04 -9.62 -39.17
N GLY A 61 -4.68 -8.56 -39.67
CA GLY A 61 -5.00 -7.37 -38.87
C GLY A 61 -5.78 -7.72 -37.59
N VAL A 62 -6.85 -8.51 -37.70
CA VAL A 62 -7.65 -8.93 -36.53
C VAL A 62 -6.83 -9.73 -35.53
N VAL A 63 -6.04 -10.72 -35.98
CA VAL A 63 -5.20 -11.53 -35.09
C VAL A 63 -4.19 -10.67 -34.34
N VAL A 64 -3.53 -9.74 -35.04
CA VAL A 64 -2.57 -8.80 -34.44
C VAL A 64 -3.25 -7.92 -33.41
N TRP A 65 -4.44 -7.37 -33.71
CA TRP A 65 -5.18 -6.55 -32.75
C TRP A 65 -5.62 -7.32 -31.51
N VAL A 66 -6.11 -8.55 -31.66
CA VAL A 66 -6.46 -9.40 -30.52
C VAL A 66 -5.24 -9.67 -29.64
N ALA A 67 -4.09 -10.01 -30.23
CA ALA A 67 -2.85 -10.21 -29.50
C ALA A 67 -2.37 -8.94 -28.79
N LEU A 68 -2.43 -7.77 -29.45
CA LEU A 68 -2.06 -6.48 -28.86
C LEU A 68 -2.99 -6.09 -27.71
N PHE A 69 -4.31 -6.24 -27.85
CA PHE A 69 -5.25 -5.96 -26.76
C PHE A 69 -5.05 -6.90 -25.58
N GLY A 70 -4.78 -8.19 -25.84
CA GLY A 70 -4.41 -9.14 -24.80
C GLY A 70 -3.15 -8.71 -24.05
N LEU A 71 -2.09 -8.35 -24.77
CA LEU A 71 -0.83 -7.88 -24.19
C LEU A 71 -1.04 -6.60 -23.35
N VAL A 72 -1.74 -5.60 -23.89
CA VAL A 72 -2.06 -4.36 -23.17
C VAL A 72 -2.90 -4.64 -21.93
N GLY A 73 -3.86 -5.57 -22.02
CA GLY A 73 -4.66 -6.01 -20.88
C GLY A 73 -3.81 -6.63 -19.78
N VAL A 74 -2.90 -7.54 -20.13
CA VAL A 74 -1.95 -8.16 -19.19
C VAL A 74 -1.04 -7.10 -18.55
N LEU A 75 -0.44 -6.22 -19.36
CA LEU A 75 0.42 -5.15 -18.85
C LEU A 75 -0.33 -4.22 -17.89
N THR A 76 -1.57 -3.86 -18.23
CA THR A 76 -2.42 -3.02 -17.37
C THR A 76 -2.74 -3.72 -16.05
N ALA A 77 -3.07 -5.01 -16.10
CA ALA A 77 -3.36 -5.80 -14.91
C ALA A 77 -2.15 -5.94 -14.00
N VAL A 78 -0.97 -6.25 -14.57
CA VAL A 78 0.29 -6.34 -13.84
C VAL A 78 0.64 -4.99 -13.22
N HIS A 79 0.56 -3.89 -13.97
CA HIS A 79 0.86 -2.56 -13.45
C HIS A 79 -0.07 -2.15 -12.31
N ARG A 80 -1.37 -2.46 -12.44
CA ARG A 80 -2.35 -2.23 -11.37
C ARG A 80 -2.05 -3.06 -10.13
N PHE A 81 -1.69 -4.33 -10.31
CA PHE A 81 -1.31 -5.20 -9.21
C PHE A 81 -0.06 -4.69 -8.49
N MET A 82 0.99 -4.32 -9.22
CA MET A 82 2.22 -3.78 -8.64
C MET A 82 1.95 -2.48 -7.87
N ASN A 83 1.13 -1.56 -8.42
CA ASN A 83 0.75 -0.34 -7.71
C ASN A 83 0.00 -0.66 -6.41
N ALA A 84 -0.89 -1.65 -6.41
CA ALA A 84 -1.60 -2.07 -5.20
C ALA A 84 -0.66 -2.74 -4.18
N ALA A 85 0.36 -3.47 -4.63
CA ALA A 85 1.33 -4.15 -3.76
C ALA A 85 2.36 -3.17 -3.15
N VAL A 86 2.79 -2.15 -3.89
CA VAL A 86 3.76 -1.14 -3.42
C VAL A 86 3.14 -0.17 -2.41
N SER A 87 1.82 0.05 -2.48
CA SER A 87 1.08 0.87 -1.50
C SER A 87 0.85 0.17 -0.14
N ASP A 88 1.33 -1.06 0.04
CA ASP A 88 0.90 -1.95 1.13
C ASP A 88 1.70 -1.82 2.43
N THR A 89 2.47 -0.73 2.60
CA THR A 89 3.19 -0.47 3.85
C THR A 89 2.24 -0.40 5.04
N GLY A 90 1.02 0.12 4.85
CA GLY A 90 -0.03 0.12 5.88
C GLY A 90 -0.42 -1.27 6.37
N ARG A 91 -0.63 -2.24 5.47
CA ARG A 91 -0.93 -3.64 5.85
C ARG A 91 0.25 -4.30 6.55
N THR A 92 1.47 -3.93 6.18
CA THR A 92 2.67 -4.44 6.86
C THR A 92 2.74 -3.95 8.30
N VAL A 93 2.42 -2.67 8.56
CA VAL A 93 2.31 -2.12 9.91
C VAL A 93 1.20 -2.83 10.71
N GLU A 94 0.04 -3.06 10.10
CA GLU A 94 -1.06 -3.80 10.72
C GLU A 94 -0.66 -5.24 11.07
N LEU A 95 0.02 -5.94 10.16
CA LEU A 95 0.57 -7.28 10.42
C LEU A 95 1.55 -7.30 11.58
N PHE A 96 2.43 -6.30 11.71
CA PHE A 96 3.34 -6.22 12.86
C PHE A 96 2.58 -6.00 14.17
N ARG A 97 1.57 -5.13 14.17
CA ARG A 97 0.70 -4.90 15.33
C ARG A 97 -0.03 -6.18 15.76
N ASP A 98 -0.57 -6.92 14.80
CA ASP A 98 -1.28 -8.19 15.03
C ASP A 98 -0.38 -9.28 15.61
N ASN A 99 0.94 -9.21 15.36
CA ASN A 99 1.93 -10.17 15.86
C ASN A 99 2.73 -9.64 17.06
N ASP A 100 2.24 -8.62 17.75
CA ASP A 100 2.89 -8.02 18.93
C ASP A 100 4.29 -7.47 18.65
N VAL A 101 4.61 -7.12 17.39
CA VAL A 101 5.90 -6.54 17.01
C VAL A 101 5.80 -5.01 17.04
N PRO A 102 6.59 -4.32 17.88
CA PRO A 102 6.58 -2.87 17.93
C PRO A 102 7.14 -2.26 16.63
N VAL A 103 6.42 -1.32 16.05
CA VAL A 103 6.87 -0.54 14.89
C VAL A 103 7.43 0.78 15.40
N LEU A 104 8.76 0.93 15.31
CA LEU A 104 9.45 2.16 15.74
C LEU A 104 9.15 3.34 14.82
N GLY A 105 8.92 3.05 13.54
CA GLY A 105 8.62 4.04 12.52
C GLY A 105 8.90 3.50 11.12
N ALA A 106 8.78 4.37 10.13
CA ALA A 106 8.95 4.06 8.72
C ALA A 106 10.10 4.87 8.10
N VAL A 107 10.76 4.30 7.11
CA VAL A 107 11.78 4.97 6.31
C VAL A 107 11.27 5.09 4.89
N VAL A 108 11.16 6.33 4.40
CA VAL A 108 10.75 6.60 3.02
C VAL A 108 11.99 6.59 2.15
N ASN A 109 12.17 5.53 1.37
CA ASN A 109 13.27 5.45 0.42
C ASN A 109 12.94 6.21 -0.86
N MET A 110 13.97 6.71 -1.55
CA MET A 110 13.84 7.44 -2.82
C MET A 110 12.89 8.64 -2.73
N ALA A 111 12.96 9.39 -1.63
CA ALA A 111 12.05 10.50 -1.36
C ALA A 111 12.23 11.65 -2.37
N GLU A 112 13.49 12.01 -2.65
CA GLU A 112 13.84 13.12 -3.55
C GLU A 112 15.00 12.71 -4.48
N TYR A 113 15.00 13.25 -5.69
CA TYR A 113 16.15 13.22 -6.60
C TYR A 113 16.58 14.64 -6.99
N VAL A 114 17.84 14.98 -6.70
CA VAL A 114 18.45 16.24 -7.14
C VAL A 114 19.16 16.02 -8.48
N CYS A 115 18.80 16.78 -9.50
CA CYS A 115 19.34 16.62 -10.84
C CYS A 115 20.82 17.04 -10.93
N ASP A 116 21.71 16.13 -11.33
CA ASP A 116 23.15 16.40 -11.51
C ASP A 116 23.47 17.56 -12.48
N CYS A 117 22.57 17.86 -13.42
CA CYS A 117 22.79 18.88 -14.45
C CYS A 117 22.43 20.30 -14.00
N CYS A 118 21.40 20.46 -13.17
CA CYS A 118 20.83 21.77 -12.82
C CYS A 118 20.65 22.01 -11.32
N GLY A 119 20.80 20.99 -10.48
CA GLY A 119 20.61 21.09 -9.04
C GLY A 119 19.14 21.21 -8.61
N GLU A 120 18.18 21.07 -9.52
CA GLU A 120 16.76 21.15 -9.18
C GLU A 120 16.33 19.87 -8.43
N PRO A 121 15.69 19.98 -7.26
CA PRO A 121 15.08 18.86 -6.57
C PRO A 121 13.81 18.40 -7.31
N ASN A 122 13.60 17.09 -7.38
CA ASN A 122 12.44 16.49 -8.01
C ASN A 122 11.88 15.41 -7.09
N ASP A 123 10.60 15.53 -6.77
CA ASP A 123 9.86 14.46 -6.12
C ASP A 123 9.70 13.29 -7.10
N LEU A 124 10.18 12.11 -6.72
CA LEU A 124 10.04 10.91 -7.55
C LEU A 124 8.63 10.33 -7.53
N PHE A 125 7.88 10.62 -6.46
CA PHE A 125 6.52 10.17 -6.21
C PHE A 125 5.66 11.36 -5.76
N GLU A 126 4.36 11.33 -6.05
CA GLU A 126 3.45 12.43 -5.66
C GLU A 126 3.52 12.67 -4.13
N ALA A 127 3.47 13.93 -3.71
CA ALA A 127 3.77 14.46 -2.36
C ALA A 127 2.94 13.92 -1.17
N ALA A 128 2.16 12.86 -1.38
CA ALA A 128 1.72 12.00 -0.32
C ALA A 128 2.54 10.72 -0.42
N GLY A 129 3.65 10.65 0.33
CA GLY A 129 4.11 9.33 0.78
C GLY A 129 2.91 8.54 1.32
N PRO A 130 2.99 7.19 1.37
CA PRO A 130 1.87 6.40 1.87
C PRO A 130 1.34 7.02 3.17
N GLU A 131 0.02 7.02 3.37
CA GLU A 131 -0.56 7.40 4.65
C GLU A 131 -0.08 6.36 5.66
N LEU A 132 1.08 6.65 6.24
CA LEU A 132 1.82 5.73 7.07
C LEU A 132 1.26 5.88 8.47
N ASP A 133 0.69 4.80 8.94
CA ASP A 133 0.24 4.64 10.32
C ASP A 133 1.44 4.52 11.30
N ALA A 134 2.58 5.14 10.98
CA ALA A 134 3.81 5.09 11.74
C ALA A 134 4.61 6.38 11.52
N PRO A 135 5.38 6.84 12.53
CA PRO A 135 6.21 8.04 12.39
C PRO A 135 7.30 7.82 11.33
N VAL A 136 7.55 8.81 10.49
CA VAL A 136 8.65 8.75 9.51
C VAL A 136 9.97 9.06 10.22
N LEU A 137 10.86 8.07 10.30
CA LEU A 137 12.18 8.19 10.92
C LEU A 137 13.20 8.83 9.98
N ALA A 138 13.08 8.61 8.67
CA ALA A 138 13.96 9.23 7.69
C ALA A 138 13.36 9.21 6.29
N GLU A 139 13.76 10.20 5.49
CA GLU A 139 13.52 10.25 4.06
C GLU A 139 14.88 10.14 3.37
N LEU A 140 15.14 9.01 2.72
CA LEU A 140 16.41 8.76 2.06
C LEU A 140 16.36 9.26 0.61
N PRO A 141 17.30 10.11 0.17
CA PRO A 141 17.32 10.61 -1.19
C PRO A 141 17.73 9.51 -2.18
N PHE A 142 17.33 9.66 -3.44
CA PHE A 142 17.86 8.84 -4.52
C PHE A 142 19.19 9.41 -5.03
N SER A 143 20.29 9.11 -4.33
CA SER A 143 21.63 9.61 -4.66
C SER A 143 22.54 8.53 -5.24
N ARG A 144 23.60 8.94 -5.95
CA ARG A 144 24.65 8.04 -6.45
C ARG A 144 25.42 7.35 -5.32
N GLU A 145 25.62 8.07 -4.23
CA GLU A 145 26.29 7.57 -3.03
C GLU A 145 25.56 6.36 -2.44
N LEU A 146 24.22 6.44 -2.35
CA LEU A 146 23.38 5.35 -1.83
C LEU A 146 23.18 4.19 -2.84
N GLN A 147 23.55 4.35 -4.10
CA GLN A 147 23.49 3.30 -5.13
C GLN A 147 24.76 2.41 -5.15
N GLY A 148 25.81 2.81 -4.45
CA GLY A 148 27.08 2.06 -4.37
C GLY A 148 26.96 0.74 -3.62
N THR A 149 28.01 -0.07 -3.69
CA THR A 149 28.15 -1.22 -2.76
C THR A 149 28.62 -0.67 -1.42
N PRO A 150 27.87 -0.88 -0.32
CA PRO A 150 28.27 -0.36 0.98
C PRO A 150 29.55 -1.03 1.48
N GLU A 151 30.49 -0.23 1.98
CA GLU A 151 31.72 -0.69 2.62
C GLU A 151 31.68 -0.41 4.14
N PRO A 152 32.10 -1.34 5.00
CA PRO A 152 32.12 -1.10 6.44
C PRO A 152 32.99 0.11 6.80
N GLY A 153 32.39 1.09 7.49
CA GLY A 153 33.07 2.30 7.95
C GLY A 153 32.91 3.52 7.03
N ASP A 154 32.34 3.35 5.84
CA ASP A 154 31.98 4.44 4.93
C ASP A 154 30.44 4.51 4.85
N VAL A 155 29.86 5.20 5.85
CA VAL A 155 28.40 5.32 5.99
C VAL A 155 27.98 6.71 5.53
N PRO A 156 27.14 6.81 4.48
CA PRO A 156 26.62 8.09 4.03
C PRO A 156 25.84 8.82 5.12
N ASP A 157 25.95 10.15 5.18
CA ASP A 157 25.32 10.99 6.21
C ASP A 157 23.82 10.68 6.42
N PRO A 158 22.97 10.53 5.37
CA PRO A 158 21.56 10.22 5.57
C PRO A 158 21.30 8.88 6.29
N VAL A 159 22.22 7.92 6.15
CA VAL A 159 22.14 6.60 6.80
C VAL A 159 22.66 6.68 8.23
N ALA A 160 23.71 7.47 8.48
CA ALA A 160 24.20 7.74 9.83
C ALA A 160 23.12 8.43 10.68
N ASP A 161 22.48 9.46 10.14
CA ASP A 161 21.36 10.18 10.75
C ASP A 161 20.17 9.26 11.06
N LEU A 162 19.83 8.35 10.13
CA LEU A 162 18.81 7.32 10.35
C LEU A 162 19.22 6.40 11.51
N GLY A 163 20.49 6.02 11.59
CA GLY A 163 21.03 5.21 12.67
C GLY A 163 20.84 5.88 14.03
N GLU A 164 21.25 7.14 14.16
CA GLU A 164 21.08 7.92 15.40
C GLU A 164 19.60 8.03 15.80
N ARG A 165 18.72 8.43 14.89
CA ARG A 165 17.28 8.54 15.18
C ARG A 165 16.64 7.21 15.56
N THR A 166 17.11 6.11 14.97
CA THR A 166 16.62 4.77 15.30
C THR A 166 17.04 4.39 16.72
N LEU A 167 18.28 4.68 17.12
CA LEU A 167 18.77 4.42 18.48
C LEU A 167 18.04 5.28 19.51
N ASP A 168 17.85 6.57 19.24
CA ASP A 168 17.08 7.47 20.12
C ASP A 168 15.64 6.97 20.31
N THR A 169 15.01 6.51 19.21
CA THR A 169 13.64 5.95 19.26
C THR A 169 13.61 4.63 20.02
N LEU A 170 14.62 3.78 19.85
CA LEU A 170 14.76 2.51 20.58
C LEU A 170 14.92 2.74 22.09
N ASP A 171 15.74 3.71 22.49
CA ASP A 171 15.93 4.08 23.90
C ASP A 171 14.63 4.59 24.52
N GLY A 172 13.79 5.28 23.72
CA GLY A 172 12.44 5.71 24.10
C GLY A 172 11.36 4.62 24.06
N ALA A 173 11.56 3.53 23.31
CA ALA A 173 10.48 2.58 22.95
C ALA A 173 9.86 1.82 24.15
N GLY A 174 10.56 1.73 25.28
CA GLY A 174 10.02 1.16 26.52
C GLY A 174 9.25 2.17 27.38
N THR A 175 9.31 3.45 27.04
CA THR A 175 8.71 4.54 27.79
C THR A 175 7.32 4.82 27.23
N VAL A 176 6.34 4.90 28.11
CA VAL A 176 4.98 5.31 27.73
C VAL A 176 4.95 6.83 27.79
N ASP A 177 4.75 7.48 26.64
CA ASP A 177 4.51 8.92 26.59
C ASP A 177 3.09 9.21 27.11
N ALA A 178 3.03 9.69 28.36
CA ALA A 178 1.83 10.00 29.11
C ALA A 178 2.13 11.15 30.09
N PRO A 179 1.13 12.01 30.39
CA PRO A 179 1.33 13.14 31.29
C PRO A 179 1.67 12.69 32.71
N ASP A 180 2.36 13.55 33.48
CA ASP A 180 2.86 13.25 34.83
C ASP A 180 1.77 12.82 35.83
N ASP A 181 0.52 13.20 35.58
CA ASP A 181 -0.64 12.90 36.40
C ASP A 181 -1.42 11.66 35.94
N ALA A 182 -0.91 10.94 34.94
CA ALA A 182 -1.44 9.68 34.46
C ALA A 182 -1.43 8.61 35.57
N VAL A 183 -2.44 7.75 35.55
CA VAL A 183 -2.55 6.64 36.50
C VAL A 183 -1.79 5.45 35.97
N ASP A 184 -0.67 5.10 36.57
CA ASP A 184 0.01 3.84 36.29
C ASP A 184 -0.50 2.71 37.20
N ILE A 185 -1.10 1.67 36.62
CA ILE A 185 -1.56 0.47 37.33
C ILE A 185 -0.73 -0.78 37.01
N ARG A 186 0.36 -0.65 36.24
CA ARG A 186 1.26 -1.75 35.90
C ARG A 186 1.88 -2.37 37.16
N GLY A 187 2.02 -3.70 37.17
CA GLY A 187 2.61 -4.43 38.30
C GLY A 187 1.80 -4.44 39.61
N LEU A 188 0.66 -3.73 39.68
CA LEU A 188 -0.20 -3.75 40.86
C LEU A 188 -1.06 -5.01 40.92
N GLN A 189 -1.40 -5.43 42.15
CA GLN A 189 -2.37 -6.52 42.37
C GLN A 189 -3.79 -6.09 41.93
N PRO A 190 -4.66 -7.02 41.48
CA PRO A 190 -5.96 -6.70 40.89
C PRO A 190 -6.87 -5.77 41.72
N GLU A 191 -6.93 -5.98 43.04
CA GLU A 191 -7.74 -5.14 43.93
C GLU A 191 -7.18 -3.70 44.03
N LYS A 192 -5.85 -3.56 44.04
CA LYS A 192 -5.19 -2.25 44.07
C LYS A 192 -5.38 -1.47 42.77
N ARG A 193 -5.45 -2.17 41.62
CA ARG A 193 -5.70 -1.54 40.31
C ARG A 193 -7.02 -0.78 40.31
N LYS A 194 -8.12 -1.44 40.70
CA LYS A 194 -9.46 -0.83 40.76
C LYS A 194 -9.52 0.33 41.75
N ALA A 195 -8.88 0.16 42.91
CA ALA A 195 -8.82 1.22 43.93
C ALA A 195 -8.11 2.47 43.39
N ARG A 196 -6.95 2.29 42.73
CA ARG A 196 -6.15 3.38 42.18
C ARG A 196 -6.84 4.13 41.04
N VAL A 197 -7.49 3.40 40.13
CA VAL A 197 -8.30 4.00 39.05
C VAL A 197 -9.44 4.82 39.63
N ARG A 198 -10.18 4.28 40.61
CA ARG A 198 -11.26 5.00 41.29
C ARG A 198 -10.76 6.28 41.95
N GLU A 199 -9.71 6.17 42.75
CA GLU A 199 -9.13 7.29 43.50
C GLU A 199 -8.78 8.46 42.58
N ARG A 200 -8.05 8.21 41.49
CA ARG A 200 -7.73 9.29 40.55
C ARG A 200 -8.97 9.84 39.86
N PHE A 201 -9.84 8.97 39.34
CA PHE A 201 -11.00 9.41 38.57
C PHE A 201 -12.00 10.23 39.41
N GLU A 202 -12.19 9.87 40.68
CA GLU A 202 -13.01 10.64 41.62
C GLU A 202 -12.38 12.00 41.96
N ALA A 203 -11.05 12.07 42.01
CA ALA A 203 -10.31 13.32 42.28
C ALA A 203 -10.27 14.31 41.10
N LEU A 204 -10.66 13.90 39.89
CA LEU A 204 -10.75 14.78 38.73
C LEU A 204 -12.06 15.61 38.74
N ASP A 205 -12.00 16.83 38.25
CA ASP A 205 -13.18 17.64 37.95
C ASP A 205 -13.80 17.23 36.59
N SER A 206 -15.07 17.58 36.38
CA SER A 206 -15.73 17.41 35.06
C SER A 206 -15.00 18.23 34.00
N GLY A 207 -14.79 17.64 32.82
CA GLY A 207 -14.03 18.20 31.71
C GLY A 207 -12.52 17.97 31.78
N GLN A 208 -11.99 17.37 32.86
CA GLN A 208 -10.57 17.01 32.93
C GLN A 208 -10.28 15.68 32.23
N GLU A 209 -9.08 15.62 31.65
CA GLU A 209 -8.55 14.42 31.03
C GLU A 209 -8.14 13.37 32.08
N PHE A 210 -8.42 12.11 31.79
CA PHE A 210 -8.01 10.96 32.55
C PHE A 210 -7.18 10.05 31.65
N VAL A 211 -5.90 9.89 32.01
CA VAL A 211 -4.98 8.98 31.33
C VAL A 211 -4.61 7.82 32.25
N LEU A 212 -4.68 6.60 31.73
CA LEU A 212 -4.41 5.35 32.46
C LEU A 212 -3.39 4.50 31.69
N ILE A 213 -2.35 4.06 32.37
CA ILE A 213 -1.32 3.14 31.86
C ILE A 213 -1.51 1.76 32.49
N SER A 214 -1.61 0.72 31.66
CA SER A 214 -1.91 -0.66 32.07
C SER A 214 -1.00 -1.68 31.38
N ASP A 215 -0.68 -2.78 32.05
CA ASP A 215 0.09 -3.92 31.52
C ASP A 215 -0.80 -4.92 30.76
N ARG A 216 -2.10 -4.64 30.68
CA ARG A 216 -3.14 -5.43 30.01
C ARG A 216 -4.12 -4.50 29.34
N ASP A 217 -4.82 -4.99 28.32
CA ASP A 217 -5.88 -4.26 27.63
C ASP A 217 -6.89 -3.62 28.64
N PRO A 218 -6.93 -2.28 28.73
CA PRO A 218 -7.75 -1.53 29.68
C PRO A 218 -9.17 -1.26 29.15
N THR A 219 -9.58 -1.80 27.99
CA THR A 219 -10.93 -1.62 27.42
C THR A 219 -12.07 -1.82 28.45
N PRO A 220 -12.03 -2.81 29.36
CA PRO A 220 -13.08 -2.97 30.38
C PRO A 220 -13.19 -1.84 31.39
N VAL A 221 -12.15 -1.01 31.55
CA VAL A 221 -12.12 0.12 32.49
C VAL A 221 -13.15 1.17 32.10
N GLY A 222 -13.44 1.35 30.81
CA GLY A 222 -14.47 2.29 30.37
C GLY A 222 -15.85 2.05 30.98
N SER A 223 -16.27 0.78 31.07
CA SER A 223 -17.52 0.37 31.74
C SER A 223 -17.46 0.47 33.27
N PHE A 224 -16.25 0.54 33.83
CA PHE A 224 -16.04 0.81 35.24
C PHE A 224 -16.18 2.32 35.54
N LEU A 225 -15.56 3.17 34.72
CA LEU A 225 -15.67 4.63 34.82
C LEU A 225 -17.11 5.11 34.64
N SER A 226 -17.86 4.53 33.69
CA SER A 226 -19.27 4.88 33.48
C SER A 226 -20.14 4.60 34.69
N ARG A 227 -19.87 3.51 35.42
CA ARG A 227 -20.56 3.19 36.67
C ARG A 227 -20.17 4.12 37.81
N LEU A 228 -18.93 4.59 37.85
CA LEU A 228 -18.47 5.55 38.87
C LEU A 228 -19.06 6.94 38.66
N ALA A 229 -19.17 7.40 37.41
CA ALA A 229 -19.76 8.70 37.08
C ALA A 229 -21.29 8.68 36.97
N GLU A 230 -21.94 7.53 37.22
CA GLU A 230 -23.39 7.33 37.03
C GLU A 230 -23.91 7.82 35.66
N THR A 231 -23.05 7.75 34.64
CA THR A 231 -23.28 8.33 33.32
C THR A 231 -23.26 7.21 32.26
N PRO A 232 -24.11 7.27 31.21
CA PRO A 232 -24.09 6.27 30.15
C PRO A 232 -22.72 6.11 29.51
N ARG A 233 -22.36 4.87 29.14
CA ARG A 233 -21.06 4.58 28.50
C ARG A 233 -20.85 5.39 27.21
N SER A 234 -21.93 5.73 26.50
CA SER A 234 -21.91 6.54 25.27
C SER A 234 -21.51 8.00 25.49
N ALA A 235 -21.49 8.50 26.72
CA ALA A 235 -21.02 9.85 27.02
C ALA A 235 -19.50 9.94 27.24
N PHE A 236 -18.83 8.78 27.31
CA PHE A 236 -17.38 8.71 27.41
C PHE A 236 -16.81 8.48 26.02
N ASP A 237 -15.98 9.41 25.58
CA ASP A 237 -15.07 9.17 24.47
C ASP A 237 -13.82 8.51 25.04
N VAL A 238 -13.61 7.23 24.70
CA VAL A 238 -12.48 6.45 25.24
C VAL A 238 -11.66 5.93 24.12
N GLU A 239 -10.43 6.41 24.09
CA GLU A 239 -9.40 5.93 23.19
C GLU A 239 -8.50 4.96 23.95
N VAL A 240 -8.27 3.80 23.34
CA VAL A 240 -7.35 2.79 23.86
C VAL A 240 -6.33 2.52 22.79
N ARG A 241 -5.06 2.78 23.12
CA ARG A 241 -3.94 2.52 22.24
C ARG A 241 -2.89 1.69 22.97
N ARG A 242 -2.22 0.80 22.23
CA ARG A 242 -1.05 0.11 22.74
C ARG A 242 0.16 1.01 22.55
N ALA A 243 0.75 1.49 23.64
CA ALA A 243 1.86 2.43 23.59
C ALA A 243 3.22 1.72 23.47
N THR A 244 3.37 0.55 24.09
CA THR A 244 4.57 -0.30 24.00
C THR A 244 4.15 -1.78 23.98
N PRO A 245 5.05 -2.74 23.68
CA PRO A 245 4.72 -4.17 23.73
C PRO A 245 4.08 -4.61 25.04
N ASP A 246 4.50 -4.01 26.16
CA ASP A 246 4.09 -4.37 27.51
C ASP A 246 3.14 -3.34 28.16
N ALA A 247 2.74 -2.28 27.46
CA ALA A 247 1.91 -1.23 28.03
C ALA A 247 0.83 -0.67 27.08
N TRP A 248 -0.33 -0.46 27.67
CA TRP A 248 -1.52 0.12 27.07
C TRP A 248 -1.81 1.47 27.72
N VAL A 249 -2.30 2.41 26.91
CA VAL A 249 -2.77 3.71 27.36
C VAL A 249 -4.26 3.82 27.06
N LEU A 250 -5.02 4.23 28.06
CA LEU A 250 -6.43 4.60 27.93
C LEU A 250 -6.56 6.09 28.24
N GLU A 251 -7.15 6.83 27.31
CA GLU A 251 -7.41 8.27 27.39
C GLU A 251 -8.93 8.49 27.34
N THR A 252 -9.44 9.35 28.22
CA THR A 252 -10.86 9.74 28.25
C THR A 252 -11.02 11.07 28.96
N THR A 253 -12.08 11.81 28.64
CA THR A 253 -12.48 12.98 29.44
C THR A 253 -13.53 12.59 30.47
N LYS A 254 -13.44 13.12 31.68
CA LYS A 254 -14.49 12.97 32.70
C LYS A 254 -15.71 13.83 32.30
N PRO A 255 -16.91 13.24 32.14
CA PRO A 255 -18.11 14.00 31.79
C PRO A 255 -18.53 14.97 32.90
#